data_AF-A0A1M4UGE9-F1
#
_entry.id   AF-A0A1M4UGE9-F1
#
_cell.length_a   1.000
_cell.length_b   1.000
_cell.length_c   1.000
_cell.angle_alpha   90.00
_cell.angle_beta   90.00
_cell.angle_gamma   90.00
#
_symmetry.space_group_name_H-M   'P 1'
#
loop_
_entity.id
_entity.type
_entity.pdbx_description
1 polymer ?
#
loop_
_entity_poly.entity_id
_entity_poly.type
_entity_poly.pdbx_seq_one_letter_code
_entity_poly.pdbx_strand_id
1 'polypeptide(L)'
;MFTVEIQSPFSSVPIVHPDHAINIVIELYENVNWPDLYKQIEATGDTPESPFYYFKVSGNNNIGEKESLCLFGYMQDMVGIEYTRPKFETKGFFIKKQVLNPEYQTRMIKCDLSFANSCLQAFLRGNSAYLEENLYNNDFRNY
;
A
#
# COMPACT_ATOMS: atom_id res chain seq x y z
N MET A 1 13.74 3.60 -9.03
CA MET A 1 12.73 4.54 -9.54
C MET A 1 11.37 3.96 -9.22
N PHE A 2 10.40 4.82 -8.91
CA PHE A 2 9.08 4.41 -8.47
C PHE A 2 8.01 5.01 -9.38
N THR A 3 6.97 4.22 -9.63
CA THR A 3 5.74 4.71 -10.27
C THR A 3 4.73 4.98 -9.17
N VAL A 4 4.15 6.17 -9.16
CA VAL A 4 3.11 6.56 -8.21
C VAL A 4 1.79 6.71 -8.95
N GLU A 5 0.73 6.13 -8.41
CA GLU A 5 -0.64 6.21 -8.91
C GLU A 5 -1.49 6.86 -7.83
N ILE A 6 -2.13 7.98 -8.16
CA ILE A 6 -3.03 8.71 -7.26
C ILE A 6 -4.42 8.71 -7.89
N GLN A 7 -5.36 8.01 -7.26
CA GLN A 7 -6.75 7.98 -7.70
C GLN A 7 -7.61 8.82 -6.77
N SER A 8 -8.53 9.59 -7.37
CA SER A 8 -9.55 10.33 -6.65
C SER A 8 -10.74 9.43 -6.32
N PRO A 9 -11.45 9.69 -5.21
CA PRO A 9 -12.72 9.08 -4.88
C PRO A 9 -13.78 8.99 -5.97
N PHE A 10 -13.77 9.94 -6.91
CA PHE A 10 -14.79 10.09 -7.93
C PHE A 10 -14.26 9.86 -9.34
N SER A 11 -13.11 9.21 -9.46
CA SER A 11 -12.51 8.89 -10.75
C SER A 11 -12.03 7.44 -10.77
N SER A 12 -12.40 6.73 -11.82
CA SER A 12 -11.88 5.39 -12.13
C SER A 12 -10.48 5.41 -12.74
N VAL A 13 -9.95 6.60 -13.07
CA VAL A 13 -8.65 6.75 -13.74
C VAL A 13 -7.63 7.37 -12.79
N PRO A 14 -6.62 6.60 -12.34
CA PRO A 14 -5.55 7.16 -11.52
C PRO A 14 -4.67 8.11 -12.34
N ILE A 15 -4.21 9.18 -11.70
CA ILE A 15 -3.14 10.02 -12.23
C ILE A 15 -1.83 9.27 -11.99
N VAL A 16 -1.14 8.95 -13.09
CA VAL A 16 0.11 8.18 -13.06
C VAL A 16 1.31 9.12 -13.14
N HIS A 17 2.23 8.94 -12.21
CA HIS A 17 3.45 9.69 -12.02
C HIS A 17 4.64 8.72 -12.14
N PRO A 18 5.18 8.51 -13.36
CA PRO A 18 6.22 7.50 -13.60
C PRO A 18 7.64 7.98 -13.22
N ASP A 19 8.51 7.01 -12.92
CA ASP A 19 9.96 7.17 -12.79
C ASP A 19 10.45 8.22 -11.79
N HIS A 20 9.74 8.37 -10.67
CA HIS A 20 10.11 9.31 -9.63
C HIS A 20 11.18 8.79 -8.68
N ALA A 21 12.02 9.73 -8.24
CA ALA A 21 12.95 9.55 -7.13
C ALA A 21 12.20 9.63 -5.79
N ILE A 22 12.79 9.04 -4.75
CA ILE A 22 12.20 8.92 -3.39
C ILE A 22 11.63 10.25 -2.89
N ASN A 23 12.36 11.34 -3.06
CA ASN A 23 11.95 12.67 -2.59
C ASN A 23 10.64 13.16 -3.22
N ILE A 24 10.45 12.90 -4.52
CA ILE A 24 9.23 13.30 -5.23
C ILE A 24 8.05 12.44 -4.78
N VAL A 25 8.28 11.15 -4.51
CA VAL A 25 7.22 10.27 -3.99
C VAL A 25 6.73 10.75 -2.62
N ILE A 26 7.65 11.18 -1.74
CA ILE A 26 7.32 11.73 -0.42
C ILE A 26 6.51 13.02 -0.57
N GLU A 27 6.96 13.94 -1.44
CA GLU A 27 6.24 15.19 -1.72
C GLU A 27 4.82 14.93 -2.25
N LEU A 28 4.66 13.98 -3.17
CA LEU A 28 3.35 13.58 -3.68
C LEU A 28 2.45 13.04 -2.56
N TYR A 29 2.99 12.27 -1.62
CA TYR A 29 2.24 11.74 -0.47
C TYR A 29 1.82 12.84 0.51
N GLU A 30 2.71 13.77 0.83
CA GLU A 30 2.45 14.88 1.76
C GLU A 30 1.40 15.87 1.22
N ASN A 31 1.32 16.01 -0.10
CA ASN A 31 0.31 16.82 -0.76
C ASN A 31 -1.09 16.18 -0.77
N VAL A 32 -1.22 14.91 -0.37
CA VAL A 32 -2.52 14.24 -0.27
C VAL A 32 -3.25 14.73 0.99
N ASN A 33 -4.39 15.38 0.80
CA ASN A 33 -5.29 15.76 1.89
C ASN A 33 -6.18 14.57 2.31
N TRP A 34 -5.61 13.63 3.07
CA TRP A 34 -6.29 12.42 3.55
C TRP A 34 -7.66 12.67 4.21
N PRO A 35 -7.81 13.67 5.12
CA PRO A 35 -9.10 13.97 5.73
C PRO A 35 -10.17 14.43 4.73
N ASP A 36 -9.79 15.21 3.73
CA ASP A 36 -10.73 15.75 2.75
C ASP A 36 -11.24 14.68 1.79
N LEU A 37 -10.37 13.75 1.37
CA LEU A 37 -10.74 12.62 0.51
C LEU A 37 -11.87 11.76 1.12
N TYR A 38 -11.86 11.59 2.46
CA TYR A 38 -12.94 10.87 3.13
C TYR A 38 -14.21 11.68 3.30
N LYS A 39 -14.09 12.96 3.69
CA LYS A 39 -15.25 13.87 3.80
C LYS A 39 -15.99 14.00 2.49
N GLN A 40 -15.27 13.98 1.38
CA GLN A 40 -15.85 13.95 0.04
C GLN A 40 -16.78 12.73 -0.14
N ILE A 41 -16.34 11.53 0.25
CA ILE A 41 -17.14 10.30 0.17
C ILE A 41 -18.35 10.36 1.11
N GLU A 42 -18.17 10.85 2.34
CA GLU A 42 -19.28 11.03 3.29
C GLU A 42 -20.32 12.05 2.78
N ALA A 43 -19.87 13.12 2.12
CA ALA A 43 -20.72 14.20 1.64
C ALA A 43 -21.54 13.83 0.39
N THR A 44 -21.02 12.98 -0.50
CA THR A 44 -21.77 12.55 -1.69
C THR A 44 -22.77 11.43 -1.39
N GLY A 45 -22.52 10.62 -0.36
CA GLY A 45 -23.34 9.43 -0.07
C GLY A 45 -23.23 8.34 -1.15
N ASP A 46 -22.36 8.55 -2.14
CA ASP A 46 -22.10 7.63 -3.23
C ASP A 46 -21.17 6.52 -2.78
N THR A 47 -21.41 5.30 -3.29
CA THR A 47 -20.46 4.22 -3.08
C THR A 47 -19.21 4.54 -3.90
N PRO A 48 -18.03 4.66 -3.28
CA PRO A 48 -16.81 4.89 -4.04
C PRO A 48 -16.59 3.81 -5.10
N GLU A 49 -16.12 4.17 -6.30
CA GLU A 49 -15.87 3.20 -7.37
C GLU A 49 -14.78 2.21 -6.92
N SER A 50 -15.15 0.94 -6.77
CA SER A 50 -14.18 -0.15 -6.53
C SER A 50 -13.37 -0.43 -7.81
N PRO A 51 -12.06 -0.67 -7.75
CA PRO A 51 -11.26 -0.79 -6.53
C PRO A 51 -10.72 0.56 -6.08
N PHE A 52 -10.89 0.83 -4.80
CA PHE A 52 -10.68 2.16 -4.25
C PHE A 52 -9.25 2.29 -3.69
N TYR A 53 -8.31 2.70 -4.54
CA TYR A 53 -6.90 2.81 -4.20
C TYR A 53 -6.43 4.26 -4.24
N TYR A 54 -5.80 4.73 -3.17
CA TYR A 54 -5.50 6.15 -3.01
C TYR A 54 -4.07 6.25 -2.52
N PHE A 55 -3.18 6.66 -3.42
CA PHE A 55 -1.73 6.56 -3.28
C PHE A 55 -1.22 5.12 -3.29
N LYS A 56 -0.90 4.66 -4.50
CA LYS A 56 -0.16 3.42 -4.74
C LYS A 56 1.22 3.78 -5.27
N VAL A 57 2.25 3.23 -4.64
CA VAL A 57 3.64 3.31 -5.10
C VAL A 57 4.10 1.93 -5.51
N SER A 58 4.70 1.83 -6.70
CA SER A 58 5.23 0.57 -7.24
C SER A 58 6.70 0.74 -7.60
N GLY A 59 7.48 -0.31 -7.39
CA GLY A 59 8.91 -0.34 -7.70
C GLY A 59 9.40 -1.77 -7.91
N ASN A 60 10.71 -1.92 -8.01
CA ASN A 60 11.36 -3.23 -8.00
C ASN A 60 12.09 -3.41 -6.67
N ASN A 61 11.93 -4.59 -6.08
CA ASN A 61 12.67 -4.98 -4.89
C ASN A 61 14.14 -5.29 -5.22
N ASN A 62 14.90 -5.68 -4.19
CA ASN A 62 16.34 -5.97 -4.30
C ASN A 62 16.69 -7.15 -5.21
N ILE A 63 15.72 -7.97 -5.65
CA ILE A 63 15.92 -9.09 -6.58
C ILE A 63 15.39 -8.77 -8.00
N GLY A 64 14.98 -7.52 -8.25
CA GLY A 64 14.48 -7.07 -9.55
C GLY A 64 13.00 -7.40 -9.80
N GLU A 65 12.31 -7.92 -8.79
CA GLU A 65 10.90 -8.29 -8.90
C GLU A 65 9.99 -7.12 -8.50
N LYS A 66 8.81 -7.04 -9.11
CA LYS A 66 7.86 -5.96 -8.84
C LYS A 66 7.28 -6.05 -7.43
N GLU A 67 7.20 -4.93 -6.76
CA GLU A 67 6.49 -4.76 -5.49
C GLU A 67 5.70 -3.47 -5.47
N SER A 68 4.65 -3.42 -4.65
CA SER A 68 3.82 -2.24 -4.51
C SER A 68 3.35 -2.05 -3.08
N LEU A 69 3.30 -0.80 -2.64
CA LEU A 69 2.63 -0.38 -1.41
C LEU A 69 1.43 0.50 -1.82
N CYS A 70 0.25 0.12 -1.38
CA CYS A 70 -0.97 0.88 -1.56
C CYS A 70 -1.45 1.39 -0.20
N LEU A 71 -1.68 2.68 -0.11
CA LEU A 71 -2.44 3.27 0.97
C LEU A 71 -3.89 3.41 0.49
N PHE A 72 -4.85 3.32 1.40
CA PHE A 72 -6.25 3.44 1.02
C PHE A 72 -7.16 3.79 2.19
N GLY A 73 -8.11 4.69 1.97
CA GLY A 73 -9.16 5.04 2.93
C GLY A 73 -8.66 5.94 4.02
N TYR A 74 -9.57 6.71 4.61
CA TYR A 74 -9.33 7.48 5.83
C TYR A 74 -10.59 7.44 6.69
N MET A 75 -10.87 6.32 7.35
CA MET A 75 -12.05 6.19 8.23
C MET A 75 -11.65 6.55 9.66
N GLN A 76 -12.43 7.41 10.33
CA GLN A 76 -12.20 7.75 11.75
C GLN A 76 -10.74 8.15 12.06
N ASP A 77 -10.17 8.99 11.20
CA ASP A 77 -8.78 9.41 11.28
C ASP A 77 -7.70 8.34 11.02
N MET A 78 -8.07 7.23 10.35
CA MET A 78 -7.18 6.11 10.09
C MET A 78 -7.22 5.64 8.64
N VAL A 79 -6.05 5.31 8.09
CA VAL A 79 -5.90 4.75 6.74
C VAL A 79 -5.74 3.22 6.77
N GLY A 80 -5.92 2.59 5.62
CA GLY A 80 -5.50 1.23 5.36
C GLY A 80 -4.21 1.20 4.54
N ILE A 81 -3.43 0.15 4.71
CA ILE A 81 -2.18 -0.08 3.97
C ILE A 81 -2.17 -1.52 3.48
N GLU A 82 -1.74 -1.69 2.25
CA GLU A 82 -1.54 -2.98 1.61
C GLU A 82 -0.16 -3.01 0.97
N TYR A 83 0.58 -4.07 1.23
CA TYR A 83 1.88 -4.33 0.63
C TYR A 83 1.83 -5.65 -0.14
N THR A 84 2.28 -5.59 -1.40
CA THR A 84 2.27 -6.73 -2.31
C THR A 84 3.66 -6.92 -2.90
N ARG A 85 4.16 -8.15 -2.85
CA ARG A 85 5.46 -8.55 -3.39
C ARG A 85 5.43 -10.04 -3.78
N PRO A 86 6.37 -10.52 -4.60
CA PRO A 86 6.65 -11.95 -4.66
C PRO A 86 7.51 -12.37 -3.45
N LYS A 87 7.27 -13.58 -2.96
CA LYS A 87 7.95 -14.15 -1.79
C LYS A 87 8.29 -15.61 -2.01
N PHE A 88 9.48 -16.02 -1.59
CA PHE A 88 9.86 -17.43 -1.59
C PHE A 88 9.19 -18.17 -0.45
N GLU A 89 8.49 -19.25 -0.76
CA GLU A 89 7.79 -20.07 0.20
C GLU A 89 8.39 -21.48 0.35
N THR A 90 8.42 -21.87 1.62
CA THR A 90 8.47 -23.22 2.18
C THR A 90 7.47 -24.26 1.66
N LYS A 91 7.59 -24.89 0.48
CA LYS A 91 6.63 -25.95 0.07
C LYS A 91 7.17 -27.37 0.21
N GLY A 92 6.31 -28.27 0.70
CA GLY A 92 6.53 -29.72 0.79
C GLY A 92 6.78 -30.24 2.21
N PHE A 93 6.05 -31.28 2.62
CA PHE A 93 6.22 -31.95 3.92
C PHE A 93 7.44 -32.89 3.98
N PHE A 94 7.77 -33.56 2.87
CA PHE A 94 8.84 -34.57 2.82
C PHE A 94 10.12 -34.08 2.13
N ILE A 95 10.01 -33.15 1.17
CA ILE A 95 11.15 -32.52 0.48
C ILE A 95 10.90 -31.02 0.50
N LYS A 96 11.74 -30.30 1.26
CA LYS A 96 11.68 -28.84 1.34
C LYS A 96 12.14 -28.26 0.01
N LYS A 97 11.22 -27.64 -0.74
CA LYS A 97 11.54 -26.89 -1.97
C LYS A 97 11.13 -25.44 -1.80
N GLN A 98 12.04 -24.53 -2.14
CA GLN A 98 11.72 -23.11 -2.23
C GLN A 98 10.98 -22.86 -3.55
N VAL A 99 9.79 -22.27 -3.46
CA VAL A 99 8.96 -21.90 -4.62
C VAL A 99 8.68 -20.41 -4.54
N LEU A 100 8.83 -19.67 -5.65
CA LEU A 100 8.44 -18.27 -5.72
C LEU A 100 6.91 -18.20 -5.77
N ASN A 101 6.29 -17.65 -4.73
CA ASN A 101 4.88 -17.28 -4.77
C ASN A 101 4.78 -15.93 -5.51
N PRO A 102 4.11 -15.86 -6.66
CA PRO A 102 4.03 -14.64 -7.46
C PRO A 102 3.28 -13.51 -6.75
N GLU A 103 2.38 -13.82 -5.81
CA GLU A 103 1.54 -12.84 -5.12
C GLU A 103 1.51 -13.13 -3.62
N TYR A 104 2.38 -12.45 -2.87
CA TYR A 104 2.29 -12.34 -1.42
C TYR A 104 1.73 -10.96 -1.08
N GLN A 105 0.65 -10.93 -0.32
CA GLN A 105 -0.09 -9.72 0.06
C GLN A 105 -0.25 -9.68 1.57
N THR A 106 0.04 -8.52 2.15
CA THR A 106 -0.16 -8.21 3.56
C THR A 106 -0.90 -6.90 3.68
N ARG A 107 -1.97 -6.88 4.49
CA ARG A 107 -2.85 -5.71 4.62
C ARG A 107 -3.13 -5.40 6.09
N MET A 108 -3.14 -4.12 6.42
CA MET A 108 -3.63 -3.61 7.70
C MET A 108 -4.73 -2.59 7.45
N ILE A 109 -5.89 -2.81 8.07
CA ILE A 109 -7.03 -1.90 8.01
C ILE A 109 -7.07 -1.14 9.33
N LYS A 110 -7.13 0.20 9.28
CA LYS A 110 -7.05 1.14 10.40
C LYS A 110 -5.66 1.29 11.02
N CYS A 111 -4.88 2.19 10.45
CA CYS A 111 -3.62 2.68 11.00
C CYS A 111 -3.57 4.20 10.92
N ASP A 112 -2.85 4.84 11.84
CA ASP A 112 -2.69 6.28 11.81
C ASP A 112 -1.79 6.73 10.64
N LEU A 113 -1.88 8.02 10.27
CA LEU A 113 -1.08 8.59 9.18
C LEU A 113 0.43 8.57 9.45
N SER A 114 0.87 8.56 10.72
CA SER A 114 2.29 8.52 11.08
C SER A 114 2.89 7.14 10.80
N PHE A 115 2.16 6.08 11.16
CA PHE A 115 2.50 4.70 10.82
C PHE A 115 2.48 4.50 9.31
N ALA A 116 1.47 5.04 8.62
CA ALA A 116 1.37 5.02 7.18
C ALA A 116 2.56 5.65 6.46
N ASN A 117 3.00 6.82 6.92
CA ASN A 117 4.23 7.44 6.44
C ASN A 117 5.47 6.57 6.75
N SER A 118 5.52 5.95 7.93
CA SER A 118 6.63 5.05 8.29
C SER A 118 6.71 3.83 7.36
N CYS A 119 5.57 3.24 6.98
CA CYS A 119 5.50 2.18 5.98
C CYS A 119 5.93 2.67 4.59
N LEU A 120 5.50 3.85 4.15
CA LEU A 120 5.95 4.44 2.89
C LEU A 120 7.47 4.62 2.87
N GLN A 121 8.04 5.19 3.94
CA GLN A 121 9.50 5.36 4.06
C GLN A 121 10.23 4.02 4.05
N ALA A 122 9.70 2.99 4.73
CA ALA A 122 10.26 1.65 4.72
C ALA A 122 10.25 1.04 3.32
N PHE A 123 9.15 1.17 2.59
CA PHE A 123 9.02 0.72 1.20
C PHE A 123 10.04 1.41 0.28
N LEU A 124 10.12 2.74 0.34
CA LEU A 124 11.03 3.53 -0.49
C LEU A 124 12.51 3.21 -0.24
N ARG A 125 12.85 2.70 0.95
CA ARG A 125 14.19 2.26 1.33
C ARG A 125 14.45 0.77 1.08
N GLY A 126 13.47 0.04 0.54
CA GLY A 126 13.57 -1.42 0.30
C GLY A 126 13.55 -2.26 1.58
N ASN A 127 13.05 -1.72 2.70
CA ASN A 127 12.95 -2.43 3.97
C ASN A 127 11.69 -3.29 4.05
N SER A 128 11.67 -4.35 3.23
CA SER A 128 10.56 -5.31 3.19
C SER A 128 10.36 -6.08 4.50
N ALA A 129 11.42 -6.27 5.30
CA ALA A 129 11.32 -6.91 6.61
C ALA A 129 10.44 -6.10 7.56
N TYR A 130 10.64 -4.77 7.62
CA TYR A 130 9.79 -3.88 8.42
C TYR A 130 8.32 -3.95 7.98
N LEU A 131 8.06 -3.96 6.67
CA LEU A 131 6.70 -4.06 6.16
C LEU A 131 6.04 -5.39 6.55
N GLU A 132 6.73 -6.51 6.41
CA GLU A 132 6.20 -7.83 6.79
C GLU A 132 6.03 -8.00 8.30
N GLU A 133 6.89 -7.37 9.10
CA GLU A 133 6.82 -7.41 10.56
C GLU A 133 5.77 -6.49 11.16
N ASN A 134 5.26 -5.52 10.40
CA ASN A 134 4.33 -4.52 10.93
C ASN A 134 2.97 -4.55 10.21
N LEU A 135 2.93 -4.94 8.95
CA LEU A 135 1.71 -5.22 8.20
C LEU A 135 1.36 -6.70 8.35
N TYR A 136 0.81 -7.09 9.49
CA TYR A 136 0.14 -8.38 9.61
C TYR A 136 -1.32 -8.22 9.17
N ASN A 137 -1.89 -9.26 8.55
CA ASN A 137 -3.33 -9.38 8.29
C ASN A 137 -4.09 -9.36 9.62
N ASN A 138 -4.21 -8.18 10.21
CA ASN A 138 -5.11 -7.88 11.32
C ASN A 138 -6.50 -7.67 10.73
N ASP A 139 -7.05 -8.71 10.11
CA ASP A 139 -8.49 -8.91 10.17
C ASP A 139 -8.79 -9.21 11.64
N PHE A 140 -9.00 -8.14 12.42
CA PHE A 140 -9.49 -8.14 13.80
C PHE A 140 -9.53 -9.50 14.51
N ARG A 141 -8.45 -9.84 15.22
CA ARG A 141 -8.62 -10.65 16.43
C ARG A 141 -9.12 -9.74 17.55
N ASN A 142 -10.40 -9.89 17.86
CA ASN A 142 -11.14 -9.42 19.05
C ASN A 142 -11.46 -7.91 19.04
N TYR A 143 -12.69 -7.43 19.20
CA TYR A 143 -13.85 -7.87 19.98
C TYR A 143 -15.17 -7.55 19.27
#